data_AF-A0A392S7H6-F1
#
_entry.id   AF-A0A392S7H6-F1
#
_cell.length_a   1.000
_cell.length_b   1.000
_cell.length_c   1.000
_cell.angle_alpha   90.00
_cell.angle_beta   90.00
_cell.angle_gamma   90.00
#
_symmetry.space_group_name_H-M   'P 1'
#
loop_
_entity.id
_entity.type
_entity.pdbx_description
1 polymer ?
#
loop_
_entity_poly.entity_id
_entity_poly.type
_entity_poly.pdbx_seq_one_letter_code
_entity_poly.pdbx_strand_id
1 'polypeptide(L)'
;EKGNVPYVVNNGAGVFTRSPKETARIVAEWFSTKQDELKTMSENALKLANPEAVFNIVRDIHELAKQREPGAFPYELTASFTSII
;
A
#
# COMPACT_ATOMS: atom_id res chain seq x y z
N GLU A 1 -2.42 9.96 7.75
CA GLU A 1 -2.18 10.45 6.36
C GLU A 1 -0.85 11.18 6.14
N LYS A 2 -0.36 12.02 7.07
CA LYS A 2 0.92 12.76 6.91
C LYS A 2 2.16 11.92 6.56
N GLY A 3 2.18 10.61 6.88
CA GLY A 3 3.31 9.71 6.58
C GLY A 3 3.32 9.14 5.15
N ASN A 4 2.21 9.21 4.42
CA ASN A 4 2.10 8.57 3.11
C ASN A 4 2.91 9.32 2.05
N VAL A 5 2.91 10.65 2.10
CA VAL A 5 3.68 11.49 1.16
C VAL A 5 5.18 11.22 1.29
N PRO A 6 5.80 11.32 2.50
CA PRO A 6 7.20 10.93 2.66
C PRO A 6 7.49 9.49 2.22
N TYR A 7 6.58 8.54 2.47
CA TYR A 7 6.77 7.15 2.05
C TYR A 7 6.89 7.01 0.52
N VAL A 8 6.01 7.66 -0.24
CA VAL A 8 6.07 7.61 -1.72
C VAL A 8 7.29 8.36 -2.26
N VAL A 9 7.54 9.57 -1.77
CA VAL A 9 8.59 10.45 -2.29
C VAL A 9 9.99 9.93 -1.94
N ASN A 10 10.22 9.52 -0.69
CA ASN A 10 11.53 9.06 -0.24
C ASN A 10 11.93 7.72 -0.86
N ASN A 11 10.96 6.89 -1.25
CA ASN A 11 11.20 5.66 -1.99
C ASN A 11 11.26 5.88 -3.52
N GLY A 12 11.18 7.13 -3.99
CA GLY A 12 11.28 7.46 -5.41
C GLY A 12 10.19 6.80 -6.26
N ALA A 13 9.00 6.57 -5.67
CA ALA A 13 7.84 5.99 -6.36
C ALA A 13 6.87 7.07 -6.86
N GLY A 14 7.16 8.35 -6.59
CA GLY A 14 6.35 9.47 -7.02
C GLY A 14 6.89 10.80 -6.53
N VAL A 15 6.21 11.87 -6.92
CA VAL A 15 6.53 13.25 -6.55
C VAL A 15 5.32 13.91 -5.89
N PHE A 16 5.55 14.97 -5.12
CA PHE A 16 4.48 15.72 -4.45
C PHE A 16 4.50 17.19 -4.85
N THR A 17 3.36 17.69 -5.30
CA THR A 17 3.14 19.13 -5.55
C THR A 17 1.70 19.48 -5.20
N ARG A 18 1.47 20.73 -4.78
CA ARG A 18 0.12 21.29 -4.53
C ARG A 18 -0.38 22.16 -5.68
N SER A 19 0.44 22.40 -6.71
CA SER A 19 0.12 23.28 -7.82
C SER A 19 -0.43 22.47 -9.00
N PRO A 20 -1.68 22.71 -9.45
CA PRO A 20 -2.23 22.03 -10.62
C PRO A 20 -1.42 22.25 -11.89
N LYS A 21 -0.83 23.45 -12.05
CA LYS A 21 0.05 23.77 -13.19
C LYS A 21 1.30 22.90 -13.19
N GLU A 22 1.86 22.67 -12.01
CA GLU A 22 3.05 21.84 -11.86
C GLU A 22 2.73 20.35 -12.07
N THR A 23 1.58 19.88 -11.58
CA THR A 23 1.08 18.53 -11.87
C THR A 23 0.95 18.31 -13.38
N ALA A 24 0.33 19.23 -14.11
CA ALA A 24 0.19 19.13 -15.57
C ALA A 24 1.54 19.10 -16.28
N ARG A 25 2.50 19.94 -15.85
CA ARG A 25 3.86 19.96 -16.39
C ARG A 25 4.57 18.62 -16.19
N ILE A 26 4.56 18.08 -14.97
CA ILE A 26 5.22 16.81 -14.62
C ILE A 26 4.65 15.66 -15.45
N VAL A 27 3.32 15.55 -15.55
CA VAL A 27 2.66 14.50 -16.35
C VAL A 27 3.01 14.63 -17.83
N ALA A 28 3.01 15.85 -18.39
CA ALA A 28 3.39 16.07 -19.78
C ALA A 28 4.85 15.67 -20.05
N GLU A 29 5.77 15.96 -19.13
CA GLU A 29 7.17 15.55 -19.23
C GLU A 29 7.33 14.04 -19.16
N TRP A 30 6.67 13.35 -18.22
CA TRP A 30 6.70 11.88 -18.13
C TRP A 30 6.25 11.20 -19.42
N PHE A 31 5.31 11.79 -20.16
CA PHE A 31 4.84 11.25 -21.44
C PHE A 31 5.63 11.76 -22.65
N SER A 32 6.67 12.56 -22.45
CA SER A 32 7.51 13.10 -23.52
C SER A 32 9.00 13.00 -23.20
N THR A 33 9.58 14.03 -22.61
CA THR A 33 11.02 14.21 -22.42
C THR A 33 11.59 13.46 -21.22
N LYS A 34 10.76 12.93 -20.33
CA LYS A 34 11.14 12.29 -19.06
C LYS A 34 10.55 10.89 -18.89
N GLN A 35 10.45 10.11 -19.97
CA GLN A 35 9.96 8.74 -19.92
C GLN A 35 10.83 7.83 -19.01
N ASP A 36 12.14 8.05 -18.97
CA ASP A 36 13.05 7.29 -18.09
C ASP A 36 12.79 7.57 -16.60
N GLU A 37 12.39 8.80 -16.25
CA GLU A 37 12.00 9.18 -14.90
C GLU A 37 10.72 8.44 -14.50
N LEU A 38 9.72 8.42 -15.39
CA LEU A 38 8.48 7.66 -15.20
C LEU A 38 8.75 6.16 -15.05
N LYS A 39 9.58 5.59 -15.92
CA LYS A 39 9.95 4.17 -15.88
C LYS A 39 10.62 3.81 -14.55
N THR A 40 11.57 4.62 -14.10
CA THR A 40 12.26 4.43 -12.82
C THR A 40 11.28 4.47 -11.65
N MET A 41 10.36 5.44 -11.61
CA MET A 41 9.33 5.50 -10.57
C MET A 41 8.39 4.29 -10.62
N SER A 42 8.02 3.82 -11.81
CA SER A 42 7.21 2.62 -11.98
C SER A 42 7.91 1.37 -11.44
N GLU A 43 9.20 1.21 -11.71
CA GLU A 43 10.00 0.10 -11.17
C GLU A 43 10.12 0.18 -9.64
N ASN A 44 10.29 1.37 -9.08
CA ASN A 44 10.31 1.57 -7.63
C ASN A 44 8.95 1.28 -6.99
N ALA A 45 7.84 1.68 -7.62
CA ALA A 45 6.50 1.35 -7.16
C ALA A 45 6.27 -0.17 -7.13
N LEU A 46 6.77 -0.90 -8.13
CA LEU A 46 6.72 -2.37 -8.14
C LEU A 46 7.54 -2.99 -7.00
N LYS A 47 8.71 -2.42 -6.67
CA LYS A 47 9.53 -2.90 -5.52
C LYS A 47 8.84 -2.69 -4.17
N LEU A 48 8.04 -1.63 -4.03
CA LEU A 48 7.27 -1.35 -2.81
C LEU A 48 6.00 -2.20 -2.70
N ALA A 49 5.51 -2.73 -3.81
CA ALA A 49 4.28 -3.50 -3.83
C ALA A 49 4.42 -4.78 -2.99
N ASN A 50 3.41 -5.05 -2.16
CA ASN A 50 3.28 -6.30 -1.43
C ASN A 50 1.89 -6.90 -1.69
N PRO A 51 1.67 -7.53 -2.86
CA PRO A 51 0.36 -8.05 -3.24
C PRO A 51 -0.14 -9.15 -2.29
N GLU A 52 0.77 -9.89 -1.65
CA GLU A 52 0.45 -10.99 -0.73
C GLU A 52 0.25 -10.55 0.72
N ALA A 53 0.28 -9.23 1.01
CA ALA A 53 0.25 -8.69 2.36
C ALA A 53 -0.92 -9.26 3.19
N VAL A 54 -2.13 -9.29 2.62
CA VAL A 54 -3.32 -9.77 3.31
C VAL A 54 -3.24 -11.25 3.65
N PHE A 55 -2.72 -12.09 2.74
CA PHE A 55 -2.58 -13.52 2.97
C PHE A 55 -1.52 -13.82 4.03
N ASN A 56 -0.43 -13.06 4.03
CA ASN A 56 0.61 -13.18 5.04
C ASN A 56 0.07 -12.80 6.43
N ILE A 57 -0.64 -11.67 6.53
CA ILE A 57 -1.28 -11.23 7.78
C ILE A 57 -2.25 -12.29 8.33
N VAL A 58 -3.13 -12.82 7.47
CA VAL A 58 -4.12 -13.84 7.89
C VAL A 58 -3.43 -15.12 8.36
N ARG A 59 -2.38 -15.55 7.66
CA ARG A 59 -1.59 -16.74 8.03
C ARG A 59 -0.89 -16.54 9.37
N ASP A 60 -0.30 -15.38 9.59
CA ASP A 60 0.36 -15.06 10.86
C ASP A 60 -0.64 -15.06 12.02
N ILE A 61 -1.82 -14.46 11.82
CA ILE A 61 -2.91 -14.48 12.81
C ILE A 61 -3.36 -15.92 13.10
N HIS A 62 -3.52 -16.75 12.06
CA HIS A 62 -3.92 -18.15 12.19
C HIS A 62 -2.91 -18.97 13.00
N GLU A 63 -1.62 -18.79 12.73
CA GLU A 63 -0.58 -19.49 13.50
C GLU A 63 -0.50 -19.00 14.95
N LEU A 64 -0.65 -17.69 15.20
CA LEU A 64 -0.76 -17.14 16.55
C LEU A 64 -1.99 -17.68 17.29
N ALA A 65 -3.10 -17.90 16.58
CA ALA A 65 -4.33 -18.45 17.16
C ALA A 65 -4.15 -19.89 17.65
N LYS A 66 -3.45 -20.73 16.89
CA LYS A 66 -3.13 -22.12 17.29
C LYS A 66 -2.27 -22.21 18.55
N GLN A 67 -1.44 -21.19 18.81
CA GLN A 67 -0.57 -21.13 19.98
C GLN A 67 -1.30 -20.70 21.26
N ARG A 68 -2.53 -20.18 21.15
CA ARG A 68 -3.37 -19.82 22.30
C ARG A 68 -4.25 -21.01 22.68
N GLU A 69 -4.30 -21.35 23.97
CA GLU A 69 -5.18 -22.41 24.46
C GLU A 69 -6.67 -22.11 24.19
N PRO A 70 -7.54 -23.13 24.06
CA PRO A 70 -8.91 -22.99 23.53
C PRO A 70 -9.89 -22.06 24.29
N GLY A 71 -9.46 -21.39 25.35
CA GLY A 71 -10.31 -20.58 26.24
C GLY A 71 -10.29 -19.06 26.02
N ALA A 72 -9.51 -18.52 25.08
CA ALA A 72 -9.25 -17.07 24.99
C ALA A 72 -9.71 -16.39 23.68
N PHE A 73 -10.67 -16.97 22.95
CA PHE A 73 -11.33 -16.29 21.83
C PHE A 73 -12.73 -15.80 22.27
N PRO A 74 -12.90 -14.52 22.65
CA PRO A 74 -14.24 -13.95 22.67
C PRO A 74 -14.77 -14.00 21.24
N TYR A 75 -15.88 -14.71 21.07
CA TYR A 75 -16.60 -15.03 19.83
C TYR A 75 -17.05 -13.80 19.01
N GLU A 76 -16.63 -12.59 19.37
CA GLU A 76 -17.08 -11.33 18.76
C GLU A 76 -16.38 -10.99 17.44
N LEU A 77 -15.22 -11.57 17.14
CA LEU A 77 -14.46 -11.24 15.92
C LEU A 77 -14.99 -11.94 14.65
N THR A 78 -15.78 -13.01 14.76
CA THR A 78 -16.33 -13.72 13.59
C THR A 78 -17.74 -13.27 13.20
N ALA A 79 -18.45 -12.58 14.09
CA ALA A 79 -19.82 -12.11 13.83
C ALA A 79 -19.90 -10.91 12.86
N SER A 80 -18.81 -10.15 12.68
CA SER A 80 -18.84 -8.90 11.89
C SER A 80 -18.79 -9.11 10.37
N PHE A 81 -18.52 -10.32 9.87
CA PHE A 81 -18.49 -10.58 8.42
C PHE A 81 -19.78 -11.17 7.86
N THR A 82 -20.72 -11.57 8.72
CA THR A 82 -22.00 -12.16 8.31
C THR A 82 -23.10 -11.10 8.06
N SER A 83 -22.88 -9.84 8.45
CA SER A 83 -23.86 -8.76 8.31
C SER A 83 -23.70 -7.89 7.04
N ILE A 84 -22.88 -8.30 6.08
CA ILE A 84 -22.69 -7.60 4.79
C ILE A 84 -23.23 -8.45 3.60
N ILE A 85 -24.20 -9.33 3.85
CA ILE A 85 -25.02 -9.95 2.79
C ILE A 85 -26.49 -9.69 3.09
#